data_AF-A0A6N7BBE4-F1
#
_entry.id   AF-A0A6N7BBE4-F1
#
_cell.length_a   1.000
_cell.length_b   1.000
_cell.length_c   1.000
_cell.angle_alpha   90.00
_cell.angle_beta   90.00
_cell.angle_gamma   90.00
#
_symmetry.space_group_name_H-M   'P 1'
#
loop_
_entity.id
_entity.type
_entity.pdbx_description
1 polymer ?
#
loop_
_entity_poly.entity_id
_entity_poly.type
_entity_poly.pdbx_seq_one_letter_code
_entity_poly.pdbx_strand_id
1 'polypeptide(L)'
;MTVLEKILLVVGGSITLCFGVWHFFVPTKYNWFSYTPSLPSELKRAIEASNFFLSTMLVLFGIVTMYFAISETSEVKIMMITMSVLWLIRTIYQIVEPQGSLIPGLTVILTVVFFATSLCFIIPLILIGVK
;
A
#
# COMPACT_ATOMS: atom_id res chain seq x y z
N MET A 1 -19.74 10.90 -6.53
CA MET A 1 -18.42 11.47 -6.14
C MET A 1 -18.06 12.66 -7.02
N THR A 2 -17.30 13.64 -6.52
CA THR A 2 -16.73 14.74 -7.33
C THR A 2 -15.56 14.25 -8.19
N VAL A 3 -15.18 15.02 -9.22
CA VAL A 3 -14.00 14.72 -10.06
C VAL A 3 -12.73 14.60 -9.23
N LEU A 4 -12.55 15.48 -8.25
CA LEU A 4 -11.40 15.45 -7.33
C LEU A 4 -11.35 14.14 -6.54
N GLU A 5 -12.48 13.72 -5.94
CA GLU A 5 -12.57 12.46 -5.19
C GLU A 5 -12.15 11.25 -6.05
N LYS A 6 -12.61 11.21 -7.31
CA LYS A 6 -12.27 10.14 -8.26
C LYS A 6 -10.78 10.14 -8.62
N ILE A 7 -10.20 11.31 -8.91
CA ILE A 7 -8.77 11.42 -9.23
C ILE A 7 -7.92 10.92 -8.06
N LEU A 8 -8.25 11.33 -6.83
CA LEU A 8 -7.53 10.89 -5.63
C LEU A 8 -7.60 9.37 -5.46
N LEU A 9 -8.77 8.77 -5.63
CA LEU A 9 -8.93 7.31 -5.58
C LEU A 9 -8.13 6.59 -6.68
N VAL A 10 -8.15 7.08 -7.91
CA VAL A 10 -7.41 6.47 -9.02
C VAL A 10 -5.90 6.55 -8.76
N VAL A 11 -5.40 7.69 -8.28
CA VAL A 11 -3.98 7.86 -7.93
C VAL A 11 -3.59 6.93 -6.78
N GLY A 12 -4.35 6.93 -5.67
CA GLY A 12 -4.09 6.06 -4.52
C GLY A 12 -4.17 4.57 -4.86
N GLY A 13 -5.16 4.19 -5.67
CA GLY A 13 -5.34 2.82 -6.18
C GLY A 13 -4.18 2.40 -7.09
N SER A 14 -3.73 3.28 -7.97
CA SER A 14 -2.57 3.03 -8.85
C SER A 14 -1.29 2.84 -8.05
N ILE A 15 -1.02 3.69 -7.05
CA ILE A 15 0.14 3.54 -6.17
C ILE A 15 0.06 2.20 -5.42
N THR A 16 -1.11 1.85 -4.88
CA THR A 16 -1.33 0.57 -4.18
C THR A 16 -1.04 -0.62 -5.09
N LEU A 17 -1.55 -0.59 -6.32
CA LEU A 17 -1.29 -1.63 -7.32
C LEU A 17 0.21 -1.73 -7.62
N CYS A 18 0.88 -0.61 -7.90
CA CYS A 18 2.31 -0.58 -8.19
C CYS A 18 3.15 -1.13 -7.04
N PHE A 19 2.80 -0.81 -5.78
CA PHE A 19 3.45 -1.42 -4.61
C PHE A 19 3.20 -2.93 -4.56
N GLY A 20 1.97 -3.39 -4.80
CA GLY A 20 1.68 -4.83 -4.87
C GLY A 20 2.52 -5.55 -5.92
N VAL A 21 2.59 -5.01 -7.13
CA VAL A 21 3.42 -5.55 -8.22
C VAL A 21 4.90 -5.56 -7.82
N TRP A 22 5.39 -4.45 -7.27
CA TRP A 22 6.78 -4.33 -6.84
C TRP A 22 7.17 -5.39 -5.81
N HIS A 23 6.34 -5.63 -4.78
CA HIS A 23 6.65 -6.55 -3.69
C HIS A 23 6.84 -8.00 -4.14
N PHE A 24 6.29 -8.45 -5.27
CA PHE A 24 6.62 -9.77 -5.82
C PHE A 24 8.10 -9.95 -6.12
N PHE A 25 8.80 -8.87 -6.49
CA PHE A 25 10.19 -8.92 -6.94
C PHE A 25 11.19 -8.52 -5.85
N VAL A 26 10.74 -7.87 -4.77
CA VAL A 26 11.61 -7.35 -3.70
C VAL A 26 12.47 -8.44 -3.06
N PRO A 27 11.95 -9.63 -2.67
CA PRO A 27 12.76 -10.66 -2.01
C PRO A 27 13.96 -11.10 -2.86
N THR A 28 13.73 -11.30 -4.16
CA THR A 28 14.77 -11.72 -5.11
C THR A 28 15.72 -10.57 -5.42
N LYS A 29 15.19 -9.36 -5.71
CA LYS A 29 15.99 -8.19 -6.09
C LYS A 29 16.98 -7.77 -5.01
N TYR A 30 16.60 -7.88 -3.75
CA TYR A 30 17.45 -7.50 -2.61
C TYR A 30 18.06 -8.70 -1.88
N ASN A 31 17.89 -9.91 -2.41
CA ASN A 31 18.45 -11.14 -1.86
C ASN A 31 18.21 -11.29 -0.35
N TRP A 32 16.96 -11.15 0.11
CA TRP A 32 16.60 -11.06 1.54
C TRP A 32 17.24 -12.13 2.42
N PHE A 33 17.33 -13.36 1.92
CA PHE A 33 17.83 -14.50 2.70
C PHE A 33 19.36 -14.54 2.83
N SER A 34 20.09 -13.67 2.12
CA SER A 34 21.53 -13.48 2.38
C SER A 34 21.80 -12.83 3.74
N TYR A 35 20.84 -12.09 4.29
CA TYR A 35 20.93 -11.50 5.62
C TYR A 35 20.61 -12.50 6.75
N THR A 36 20.10 -13.70 6.42
CA THR A 36 19.67 -14.72 7.39
C THR A 36 20.12 -16.13 6.97
N PRO A 37 21.44 -16.41 6.88
CA PRO A 37 21.96 -17.66 6.34
C PRO A 37 21.60 -18.92 7.16
N SER A 38 21.27 -18.76 8.44
CA SER A 38 20.84 -19.85 9.33
C SER A 38 19.32 -19.99 9.45
N LEU A 39 18.54 -19.29 8.62
CA LEU A 39 17.07 -19.34 8.69
C LEU A 39 16.54 -20.73 8.29
N PRO A 40 15.71 -21.37 9.13
CA PRO A 40 15.09 -22.64 8.76
C PRO A 40 14.28 -22.53 7.46
N SER A 41 14.35 -23.57 6.62
CA SER A 41 13.68 -23.59 5.31
C SER A 41 12.16 -23.36 5.40
N GLU A 42 11.51 -23.86 6.44
CA GLU A 42 10.08 -23.62 6.66
C GLU A 42 9.78 -22.14 6.93
N LEU A 43 10.61 -21.48 7.73
CA LEU A 43 10.43 -20.06 8.03
C LEU A 43 10.71 -19.20 6.79
N LYS A 44 11.69 -19.57 5.97
CA LYS A 44 11.92 -18.97 4.66
C LYS A 44 10.67 -19.05 3.78
N ARG A 45 10.08 -20.24 3.64
CA ARG A 45 8.85 -20.45 2.86
C ARG A 45 7.67 -19.66 3.40
N ALA A 46 7.53 -19.57 4.72
CA ALA A 46 6.48 -18.77 5.34
C ALA A 46 6.62 -17.28 5.00
N ILE A 47 7.84 -16.72 5.05
CA ILE A 47 8.10 -15.31 4.68
C ILE A 47 7.80 -15.08 3.19
N GLU A 48 8.23 -15.98 2.31
CA GLU A 48 7.95 -15.90 0.87
C GLU A 48 6.44 -15.96 0.58
N ALA A 49 5.73 -16.88 1.23
CA ALA A 49 4.27 -17.01 1.11
C ALA A 49 3.55 -15.76 1.63
N SER A 50 3.92 -15.25 2.81
CA SER A 50 3.35 -14.01 3.35
C SER A 50 3.55 -12.84 2.39
N ASN A 51 4.76 -12.68 1.83
CA ASN A 51 5.03 -11.64 0.84
C ASN A 51 4.16 -11.81 -0.41
N PHE A 52 4.05 -13.03 -0.95
CA PHE A 52 3.23 -13.32 -2.13
C PHE A 52 1.74 -12.99 -1.91
N PHE A 53 1.15 -13.44 -0.81
CA PHE A 53 -0.26 -13.18 -0.51
C PHE A 53 -0.53 -11.71 -0.23
N LEU A 54 0.31 -11.03 0.56
CA LEU A 54 0.15 -9.60 0.83
C LEU A 54 0.35 -8.75 -0.43
N SER A 55 1.30 -9.13 -1.31
CA SER A 55 1.49 -8.49 -2.62
C SER A 55 0.23 -8.63 -3.49
N THR A 56 -0.33 -9.85 -3.54
CA THR A 56 -1.58 -10.13 -4.26
C THR A 56 -2.73 -9.30 -3.71
N MET A 57 -2.87 -9.20 -2.38
CA MET A 57 -3.89 -8.37 -1.74
C MET A 57 -3.73 -6.90 -2.12
N LEU A 58 -2.51 -6.35 -2.15
CA LEU A 58 -2.28 -4.96 -2.58
C LEU A 58 -2.65 -4.74 -4.04
N VAL A 59 -2.32 -5.67 -4.93
CA VAL A 59 -2.75 -5.60 -6.35
C VAL A 59 -4.28 -5.59 -6.43
N LEU A 60 -4.95 -6.51 -5.76
CA LEU A 60 -6.42 -6.60 -5.76
C LEU A 60 -7.07 -5.36 -5.17
N PHE A 61 -6.57 -4.85 -4.04
CA PHE A 61 -7.08 -3.61 -3.45
C PHE A 61 -6.87 -2.40 -4.36
N GLY A 62 -5.74 -2.32 -5.06
CA GLY A 62 -5.50 -1.29 -6.08
C GLY A 62 -6.53 -1.36 -7.21
N ILE A 63 -6.76 -2.55 -7.77
CA ILE A 63 -7.75 -2.78 -8.85
C ILE A 63 -9.16 -2.43 -8.37
N VAL A 64 -9.57 -2.95 -7.22
CA VAL A 64 -10.90 -2.73 -6.65
C VAL A 64 -11.13 -1.26 -6.31
N THR A 65 -10.11 -0.56 -5.80
CA THR A 65 -10.15 0.90 -5.59
C THR A 65 -10.47 1.64 -6.88
N MET A 66 -9.76 1.32 -7.96
CA MET A 66 -9.97 1.97 -9.26
C MET A 66 -11.35 1.63 -9.84
N TYR A 67 -11.82 0.39 -9.67
CA TYR A 67 -13.16 0.00 -10.05
C TYR A 67 -14.22 0.85 -9.33
N PHE A 68 -14.13 1.00 -8.01
CA PHE A 68 -15.09 1.80 -7.23
C PHE A 68 -15.01 3.29 -7.53
N ALA A 69 -13.84 3.81 -7.88
CA ALA A 69 -13.68 5.20 -8.34
C ALA A 69 -14.54 5.50 -9.59
N ILE A 70 -14.77 4.49 -10.43
CA ILE A 70 -15.54 4.61 -11.68
C ILE A 70 -17.02 4.26 -11.45
N SER A 71 -17.32 3.21 -10.69
CA SER A 71 -18.67 2.65 -10.59
C SER A 71 -19.60 3.35 -9.59
N GLU A 72 -19.07 4.26 -8.74
CA GLU A 72 -19.86 5.09 -7.80
C GLU A 72 -20.82 4.33 -6.88
N THR A 73 -20.44 3.12 -6.45
CA THR A 73 -21.31 2.30 -5.59
C THR A 73 -21.32 2.77 -4.12
N SER A 74 -22.33 2.35 -3.36
CA SER A 74 -22.45 2.64 -1.92
C SER A 74 -21.28 2.11 -1.09
N GLU A 75 -20.60 1.08 -1.57
CA GLU A 75 -19.51 0.39 -0.88
C GLU A 75 -18.19 1.16 -0.96
N VAL A 76 -18.10 2.21 -1.81
CA VAL A 76 -16.88 3.02 -1.94
C VAL A 76 -16.45 3.63 -0.60
N LYS A 77 -17.40 3.94 0.30
CA LYS A 77 -17.10 4.49 1.62
C LYS A 77 -16.36 3.48 2.51
N ILE A 78 -16.78 2.21 2.48
CA ILE A 78 -16.12 1.13 3.23
C ILE A 78 -14.71 0.94 2.68
N MET A 79 -14.57 0.89 1.35
CA MET A 79 -13.28 0.83 0.68
C MET A 79 -12.36 1.97 1.16
N MET A 80 -12.84 3.21 1.13
CA MET A 80 -12.06 4.39 1.54
C MET A 80 -11.59 4.29 2.99
N ILE A 81 -12.44 3.82 3.91
CA ILE A 81 -12.09 3.58 5.31
C ILE A 81 -10.99 2.52 5.40
N THR A 82 -11.18 1.37 4.74
CA THR A 82 -10.21 0.28 4.74
C THR A 82 -8.84 0.75 4.25
N MET A 83 -8.79 1.48 3.13
CA MET A 83 -7.54 1.97 2.57
C MET A 83 -6.91 3.10 3.39
N SER A 84 -7.73 3.97 3.98
CA SER A 84 -7.23 4.99 4.91
C SER A 84 -6.53 4.37 6.11
N VAL A 85 -7.14 3.34 6.72
CA VAL A 85 -6.54 2.62 7.85
C VAL A 85 -5.25 1.91 7.43
N LEU A 86 -5.27 1.18 6.32
CA LEU A 86 -4.11 0.46 5.81
C LEU A 86 -2.90 1.39 5.59
N TRP A 87 -3.10 2.48 4.85
CA TRP A 87 -2.02 3.40 4.49
C TRP A 87 -1.58 4.28 5.66
N LEU A 88 -2.49 4.66 6.55
CA LEU A 88 -2.15 5.41 7.76
C LEU A 88 -1.30 4.55 8.71
N ILE A 89 -1.69 3.30 8.96
CA ILE A 89 -0.87 2.35 9.74
C ILE A 89 0.49 2.17 9.08
N ARG A 90 0.53 2.02 7.74
CA ARG A 90 1.80 1.90 7.00
C ARG A 90 2.71 3.11 7.17
N THR A 91 2.13 4.31 7.15
CA THR A 91 2.85 5.58 7.37
C THR A 91 3.38 5.66 8.80
N ILE A 92 2.55 5.34 9.80
CA ILE A 92 2.96 5.32 11.21
C ILE A 92 4.10 4.31 11.41
N TYR A 93 3.96 3.10 10.87
CA TYR A 93 5.01 2.08 10.96
C TYR A 93 6.32 2.54 10.33
N GLN A 94 6.28 3.24 9.19
CA GLN A 94 7.48 3.81 8.56
C GLN A 94 8.16 4.88 9.42
N ILE A 95 7.40 5.63 10.23
CA ILE A 95 7.95 6.66 11.12
C ILE A 95 8.60 6.01 12.34
N VAL A 96 7.96 4.98 12.91
CA VAL A 96 8.46 4.27 14.11
C VAL A 96 9.62 3.34 13.79
N GLU A 97 9.52 2.59 12.69
CA GLU A 97 10.52 1.61 12.22
C GLU A 97 10.91 1.92 10.76
N PRO A 98 11.84 2.88 10.54
CA PRO A 98 12.15 3.38 9.20
C PRO A 98 12.79 2.33 8.32
N GLN A 99 12.13 1.99 7.22
CA GLN A 99 12.65 1.08 6.20
C GLN A 99 13.38 1.85 5.09
N GLY A 100 14.24 1.15 4.34
CA GLY A 100 14.99 1.71 3.22
C GLY A 100 16.29 2.41 3.59
N SER A 101 16.76 2.29 4.83
CA SER A 101 17.97 2.97 5.33
C SER A 101 19.27 2.59 4.61
N LEU A 102 19.31 1.43 3.94
CA LEU A 102 20.45 0.98 3.13
C LEU A 102 20.64 1.79 1.83
N ILE A 103 19.63 2.53 1.38
CA ILE A 103 19.68 3.35 0.17
C ILE A 103 19.52 4.82 0.57
N PRO A 104 20.53 5.69 0.32
CA PRO A 104 20.45 7.09 0.69
C PRO A 104 19.18 7.77 0.18
N GLY A 105 18.45 8.44 1.07
CA GLY A 105 17.21 9.16 0.74
C GLY A 105 15.95 8.30 0.59
N LEU A 106 16.06 6.97 0.48
CA LEU A 106 14.90 6.10 0.25
C LEU A 106 13.91 6.13 1.42
N THR A 107 14.39 6.19 2.66
CA THR A 107 13.51 6.30 3.84
C THR A 107 12.59 7.52 3.77
N VAL A 108 13.13 8.69 3.39
CA VAL A 108 12.34 9.92 3.26
C VAL A 108 11.32 9.79 2.13
N ILE A 109 11.75 9.26 0.98
CA ILE A 109 10.87 9.03 -0.17
C ILE A 109 9.72 8.11 0.21
N LEU A 110 10.00 6.98 0.88
CA LEU A 110 8.97 6.04 1.34
C LEU A 110 7.98 6.72 2.29
N THR A 111 8.46 7.46 3.29
CA THR A 111 7.58 8.18 4.23
C THR A 111 6.66 9.17 3.51
N VAL A 112 7.20 9.97 2.59
CA VAL A 112 6.41 10.94 1.80
C VAL A 112 5.38 10.22 0.94
N VAL A 113 5.77 9.16 0.23
CA VAL A 113 4.87 8.40 -0.63
C VAL A 113 3.75 7.75 0.17
N PHE A 114 4.03 7.14 1.32
CA PHE A 114 3.01 6.51 2.16
C PHE A 114 2.04 7.52 2.75
N PHE A 115 2.56 8.66 3.21
CA PHE A 115 1.73 9.74 3.71
C PHE A 115 0.83 10.31 2.60
N ALA A 116 1.40 10.64 1.44
CA ALA A 116 0.63 11.11 0.29
C ALA A 116 -0.43 10.11 -0.18
N THR A 117 -0.11 8.81 -0.16
CA THR A 117 -1.07 7.74 -0.51
C THR A 117 -2.19 7.65 0.53
N SER A 118 -1.88 7.84 1.81
CA SER A 118 -2.90 7.91 2.88
C SER A 118 -3.87 9.06 2.63
N LEU A 119 -3.37 10.23 2.24
CA LEU A 119 -4.19 11.40 1.91
C LEU A 119 -5.10 11.16 0.71
N CYS A 120 -4.69 10.34 -0.26
CA CYS A 120 -5.52 9.96 -1.41
C CYS A 120 -6.82 9.23 -1.00
N PHE A 121 -6.87 8.66 0.20
CA PHE A 121 -8.07 7.98 0.72
C PHE A 121 -8.77 8.77 1.83
N ILE A 122 -8.02 9.45 2.69
CA ILE A 122 -8.57 10.23 3.81
C ILE A 122 -9.33 11.47 3.30
N ILE A 123 -8.76 12.21 2.34
CA ILE A 123 -9.38 13.42 1.80
C ILE A 123 -10.76 13.12 1.19
N PRO A 124 -10.91 12.18 0.22
CA PRO A 124 -12.23 11.91 -0.34
C PRO A 124 -13.21 11.33 0.69
N LEU A 125 -12.74 10.57 1.69
CA LEU A 125 -13.57 10.08 2.78
C LEU A 125 -14.20 11.23 3.60
N ILE A 126 -13.39 12.23 3.96
CA ILE A 126 -13.86 13.42 4.68
C ILE A 126 -14.85 14.22 3.81
N LEU A 127 -14.53 14.45 2.53
CA LEU A 127 -15.38 15.22 1.63
C LEU A 127 -16.77 14.60 1.40
N ILE A 128 -16.87 13.27 1.43
CA ILE A 128 -18.15 12.56 1.36
C ILE A 128 -18.86 12.56 2.71
N GLY A 129 -18.14 12.47 3.83
CA GLY A 129 -18.73 12.47 5.18
C GLY A 129 -19.31 13.82 5.64
N VAL A 130 -18.94 14.91 4.99
CA VAL A 130 -19.47 16.27 5.24
C VAL A 130 -20.77 16.53 4.45
N LYS A 131 -21.15 15.64 3.52
CA LYS A 131 -22.41 15.69 2.76
C LYS A 131 -23.47 14.82 3.41
#